data_AF-A0A094KSR2-F1
#
_entry.id   AF-A0A094KSR2-F1
#
_cell.length_a   1.000
_cell.length_b   1.000
_cell.length_c   1.000
_cell.angle_alpha   90.00
_cell.angle_beta   90.00
_cell.angle_gamma   90.00
#
_symmetry.space_group_name_H-M   'P 1'
#
loop_
_entity.id
_entity.type
_entity.pdbx_description
1 polymer ?
#
loop_
_entity_poly.entity_id
_entity_poly.type
_entity_poly.pdbx_seq_one_letter_code
_entity_poly.pdbx_strand_id
1 'polypeptide(L)'
;GLRSGGGVGDVLRKPSKEEPLFAARVIYDLLFFFMVIIIVLNLIFGVIIDTFADLRSEKQKKEEILKTTCFICGLERDKFDNKTVTFEEHIKEEHNMWHYL
;
A
#
# COMPACT_ATOMS: atom_id res chain seq x y z
N GLY A 1 -8.72 10.53 -25.14
CA GLY A 1 -9.92 10.37 -24.29
C GLY A 1 -9.48 10.34 -22.85
N LEU A 2 -9.27 9.16 -22.26
CA LEU A 2 -8.80 9.02 -20.87
C LEU A 2 -7.26 9.11 -20.72
N ARG A 3 -6.49 8.77 -21.76
CA ARG A 3 -5.02 8.92 -21.81
C ARG A 3 -4.56 10.29 -22.34
N SER A 4 -5.51 11.16 -22.71
CA SER A 4 -5.23 12.55 -23.08
C SER A 4 -5.24 13.33 -21.77
N GLY A 5 -4.12 13.91 -21.38
CA GLY A 5 -3.93 14.51 -20.05
C GLY A 5 -4.99 15.55 -19.64
N GLY A 6 -5.74 16.15 -20.58
CA GLY A 6 -6.84 17.10 -20.32
C GLY A 6 -8.26 16.51 -20.28
N GLY A 7 -8.43 15.19 -20.32
CA GLY A 7 -9.74 14.54 -20.28
C GLY A 7 -10.47 14.47 -21.63
N VAL A 8 -11.80 14.30 -21.61
CA VAL A 8 -12.62 14.12 -22.84
C VAL A 8 -12.79 15.44 -23.60
N GLY A 9 -12.69 16.59 -22.93
CA GLY A 9 -12.79 17.93 -23.54
C GLY A 9 -11.75 18.20 -24.64
N ASP A 10 -10.58 17.53 -24.59
CA ASP A 10 -9.54 17.62 -25.63
C ASP A 10 -9.86 16.82 -26.91
N VAL A 11 -10.75 15.82 -26.83
CA VAL A 11 -11.15 14.98 -27.97
C VAL A 11 -12.44 15.48 -28.61
N LEU A 12 -13.27 16.19 -27.84
CA LEU A 12 -14.53 16.73 -28.28
C LEU A 12 -14.32 18.02 -29.09
N ARG A 13 -15.15 18.24 -30.12
CA ARG A 13 -15.10 19.46 -30.93
C ARG A 13 -15.21 20.69 -30.03
N LYS A 14 -14.27 21.63 -30.17
CA LYS A 14 -14.31 22.92 -29.47
C LYS A 14 -15.59 23.66 -29.87
N PRO A 15 -16.53 23.92 -28.94
CA PRO A 15 -17.76 24.63 -29.26
C PRO A 15 -17.44 26.10 -29.59
N SER A 16 -18.20 26.69 -30.51
CA SER A 16 -18.10 28.12 -30.81
C SER A 16 -18.71 28.94 -29.66
N LYS A 17 -18.20 30.15 -29.43
CA LYS A 17 -18.67 31.05 -28.35
C LYS A 17 -20.14 31.47 -28.50
N GLU A 18 -20.72 31.27 -29.67
CA GLU A 18 -22.08 31.66 -30.04
C GLU A 18 -23.13 30.58 -29.73
N GLU A 19 -22.70 29.37 -29.34
CA GLU A 19 -23.62 28.28 -29.02
C GLU A 19 -24.15 28.42 -27.58
N PRO A 20 -25.48 28.36 -27.34
CA PRO A 20 -26.08 28.58 -26.01
C PRO A 20 -25.64 27.53 -24.97
N LEU A 21 -25.13 26.38 -25.42
CA LEU A 21 -24.66 25.27 -24.57
C LEU A 21 -23.16 25.34 -24.24
N PHE A 22 -22.45 26.38 -24.68
CA PHE A 22 -21.01 26.54 -24.46
C PHE A 22 -20.65 26.49 -22.95
N ALA A 23 -21.37 27.24 -22.12
CA ALA A 23 -21.10 27.29 -20.68
C ALA A 23 -21.35 25.94 -19.98
N ALA A 24 -22.47 25.28 -20.30
CA ALA A 24 -22.79 23.95 -19.77
C ALA A 24 -21.74 22.90 -20.16
N ARG A 25 -21.21 22.98 -21.40
CA ARG A 25 -20.17 22.09 -21.87
C ARG A 25 -18.84 22.29 -21.14
N VAL A 26 -18.42 23.54 -20.94
CA VAL A 26 -17.19 23.85 -20.19
C VAL A 26 -17.27 23.35 -18.74
N ILE A 27 -18.41 23.55 -18.07
CA ILE A 27 -18.62 23.06 -16.71
C ILE A 27 -18.57 21.52 -16.67
N TYR A 28 -19.19 20.85 -17.63
CA TYR A 28 -19.14 19.39 -17.73
C TYR A 28 -17.70 18.88 -17.91
N ASP A 29 -16.92 19.49 -18.81
CA ASP A 29 -15.54 19.07 -19.08
C ASP A 29 -14.63 19.32 -17.86
N LEU A 30 -14.82 20.44 -17.13
CA LEU A 30 -14.11 20.72 -15.88
C LEU A 30 -14.48 19.73 -14.76
N LEU A 31 -15.77 19.48 -14.54
CA LEU A 31 -16.22 18.52 -13.53
C LEU A 31 -15.73 17.11 -13.82
N PHE A 32 -15.75 16.70 -15.10
CA PHE A 32 -15.21 15.43 -15.53
C PHE A 32 -13.70 15.35 -15.24
N PHE A 33 -12.94 16.40 -15.54
CA PHE A 33 -11.51 16.46 -15.27
C PHE A 33 -11.21 16.32 -13.77
N PHE A 34 -11.87 17.09 -12.90
CA PHE A 34 -11.67 16.99 -11.46
C PHE A 34 -12.09 15.63 -10.89
N MET A 35 -13.27 15.13 -11.26
CA MET A 35 -13.77 13.86 -10.74
C MET A 35 -12.95 12.66 -11.24
N VAL A 36 -12.75 12.54 -12.55
CA VAL A 36 -12.18 11.32 -13.13
C VAL A 36 -10.67 11.35 -13.19
N ILE A 37 -10.07 12.48 -13.55
CA ILE A 37 -8.61 12.56 -13.66
C ILE A 37 -7.99 12.82 -12.29
N ILE A 38 -8.48 13.81 -11.54
CA ILE A 38 -7.85 14.14 -10.26
C ILE A 38 -8.26 13.15 -9.17
N ILE A 39 -9.56 12.94 -8.92
CA ILE A 39 -9.98 12.10 -7.79
C ILE A 39 -9.72 10.61 -8.06
N VAL A 40 -10.26 10.04 -9.14
CA VAL A 40 -10.15 8.58 -9.38
C VAL A 40 -8.71 8.13 -9.57
N LEU A 41 -7.89 8.86 -10.33
CA LEU A 41 -6.50 8.46 -10.56
C LEU A 41 -5.67 8.53 -9.26
N ASN A 42 -5.82 9.61 -8.48
CA ASN A 42 -5.12 9.72 -7.20
C ASN A 42 -5.64 8.73 -6.17
N LEU A 43 -6.91 8.33 -6.22
CA LEU A 43 -7.46 7.27 -5.38
C LEU A 43 -6.84 5.92 -5.72
N ILE A 44 -6.71 5.58 -7.00
CA ILE A 44 -6.05 4.33 -7.42
C ILE A 44 -4.59 4.31 -6.93
N PHE A 45 -3.85 5.41 -7.14
CA PHE A 45 -2.48 5.49 -6.62
C PHE A 45 -2.45 5.43 -5.09
N GLY A 46 -3.41 6.03 -4.41
CA GLY A 46 -3.56 5.95 -2.96
C GLY A 46 -3.70 4.51 -2.48
N VAL A 47 -4.61 3.73 -3.07
CA VAL A 47 -4.80 2.31 -2.73
C VAL A 47 -3.53 1.49 -2.99
N ILE A 48 -2.85 1.73 -4.11
CA ILE A 48 -1.59 1.04 -4.43
C ILE A 48 -0.52 1.35 -3.37
N ILE A 49 -0.35 2.62 -3.00
CA ILE A 49 0.64 3.02 -1.98
C ILE A 49 0.28 2.41 -0.62
N ASP A 50 -0.99 2.42 -0.25
CA ASP A 50 -1.50 1.85 1.00
C ASP A 50 -1.21 0.35 1.08
N THR A 51 -1.56 -0.41 0.04
CA THR A 51 -1.27 -1.86 -0.02
C THR A 51 0.23 -2.17 0.04
N PHE A 52 1.10 -1.36 -0.58
CA PHE A 52 2.55 -1.52 -0.45
C PHE A 52 3.06 -1.20 0.96
N ALA A 53 2.46 -0.21 1.63
CA ALA A 53 2.78 0.11 3.02
C ALA A 53 2.38 -1.04 3.95
N ASP A 54 1.21 -1.64 3.74
CA ASP A 54 0.73 -2.81 4.49
C ASP A 54 1.64 -4.03 4.29
N LEU A 55 1.98 -4.38 3.05
CA LEU A 55 2.91 -5.48 2.78
C LEU A 55 4.27 -5.27 3.45
N ARG A 56 4.75 -4.02 3.51
CA ARG A 56 5.97 -3.68 4.22
C ARG A 56 5.82 -3.87 5.73
N SER A 57 4.72 -3.40 6.30
CA SER A 57 4.40 -3.55 7.72
C SER A 57 4.29 -5.02 8.11
N GLU A 58 3.59 -5.83 7.32
CA GLU A 58 3.49 -7.28 7.53
C GLU A 58 4.86 -7.97 7.47
N LYS A 59 5.70 -7.62 6.50
CA LYS A 59 7.06 -8.15 6.42
C LYS A 59 7.88 -7.80 7.65
N GLN A 60 7.85 -6.53 8.08
CA GLN A 60 8.56 -6.08 9.28
C GLN A 60 8.07 -6.82 10.53
N LYS A 61 6.76 -6.97 10.70
CA LYS A 61 6.17 -7.71 11.82
C LYS A 61 6.60 -9.17 11.83
N LYS A 62 6.63 -9.85 10.67
CA LYS A 62 7.12 -11.23 10.57
C LYS A 62 8.59 -11.34 10.93
N GLU A 63 9.44 -10.44 10.44
CA GLU A 63 10.86 -10.42 10.77
C GLU A 63 11.11 -10.11 12.26
N GLU A 64 10.30 -9.26 12.87
CA GLU A 64 10.36 -8.96 14.31
C GLU A 64 9.99 -10.19 15.14
N ILE A 65 8.86 -10.86 14.83
CA ILE A 65 8.44 -12.09 15.52
C ILE A 65 9.53 -13.16 15.44
N LEU A 66 10.16 -13.34 14.27
CA LEU A 66 11.26 -14.31 14.12
C LEU A 66 12.51 -13.97 14.97
N LYS A 67 12.72 -12.69 15.31
CA LYS A 67 13.85 -12.23 16.14
C LYS A 67 13.53 -12.26 17.63
N THR A 68 12.27 -12.12 18.01
CA THR A 68 11.84 -12.01 19.40
C THR A 68 11.19 -13.28 19.93
N THR A 69 10.75 -14.20 19.08
CA THR A 69 10.00 -15.38 19.47
C THR A 69 10.67 -16.63 18.90
N CYS A 70 10.82 -17.67 19.72
CA CYS A 70 11.33 -18.95 19.26
C CYS A 70 10.32 -19.64 18.33
N PHE A 71 10.76 -20.07 17.15
CA PHE A 71 9.91 -20.70 16.14
C PHE A 71 9.28 -22.03 16.60
N ILE A 72 9.99 -22.82 17.43
CA ILE A 72 9.57 -24.16 17.84
C ILE A 72 8.61 -24.13 19.03
N CYS A 73 8.94 -23.37 20.09
CA CYS A 73 8.15 -23.35 21.32
C CYS A 73 7.26 -22.11 21.49
N GLY A 74 7.44 -21.08 20.67
CA GLY A 74 6.65 -19.84 20.73
C GLY A 74 6.95 -18.94 21.93
N LEU A 75 8.02 -19.19 22.69
CA LEU A 75 8.42 -18.33 23.80
C LEU A 75 9.07 -17.05 23.29
N GLU A 76 8.63 -15.92 23.86
CA GLU A 76 9.22 -14.60 23.64
C GLU A 76 10.58 -14.45 24.36
N ARG A 77 11.44 -13.60 23.81
CA ARG A 77 12.80 -13.31 24.28
C ARG A 77 12.81 -12.80 25.72
N ASP A 78 11.78 -12.06 26.13
CA ASP A 78 11.61 -11.51 27.48
C ASP A 78 11.57 -12.61 28.56
N LYS A 79 11.15 -13.83 28.24
CA LYS A 79 11.11 -14.96 29.17
C LYS A 79 12.49 -15.51 29.52
N PHE A 80 13.51 -15.19 28.72
CA PHE A 80 14.87 -15.66 28.90
C PHE A 80 15.75 -14.67 29.67
N ASP A 81 15.31 -13.42 29.87
CA ASP A 81 16.09 -12.38 30.56
C ASP A 81 16.38 -12.70 32.04
N ASN A 82 15.57 -13.55 32.68
CA ASN A 82 15.73 -13.99 34.08
C ASN A 82 16.08 -15.49 34.20
N LYS A 83 16.55 -16.12 33.13
CA LYS A 83 16.91 -17.55 33.10
C LYS A 83 18.42 -17.71 32.96
N THR A 84 18.90 -18.91 33.27
CA THR A 84 20.32 -19.27 33.11
C THR A 84 20.74 -19.43 31.65
N VAL A 85 19.78 -19.70 30.75
CA VAL A 85 19.99 -19.90 29.31
C VAL A 85 19.51 -18.65 28.56
N THR A 86 20.34 -18.16 27.64
CA THR A 86 20.00 -16.99 26.81
C THR A 86 19.10 -17.37 25.63
N PHE A 87 18.33 -16.42 25.10
CA PHE A 87 17.49 -16.66 23.92
C PHE A 87 18.31 -17.13 22.71
N GLU A 88 19.49 -16.55 22.47
CA GLU A 88 20.37 -16.98 21.38
C GLU A 88 20.90 -18.42 21.54
N GLU A 89 21.16 -18.87 22.76
CA GLU A 89 21.59 -20.25 23.05
C GLU A 89 20.42 -21.23 22.86
N HIS A 90 19.23 -20.85 23.34
CA HIS A 90 18.00 -21.62 23.17
C HIS A 90 17.67 -21.88 21.70
N ILE A 91 17.71 -20.87 20.82
CA ILE A 91 17.37 -21.05 19.38
C ILE A 91 18.48 -21.72 18.55
N LYS A 92 19.73 -21.82 19.05
CA LYS A 92 20.86 -22.40 18.32
C LYS A 92 21.15 -23.84 18.72
N GLU A 93 21.04 -24.15 20.02
CA GLU A 93 21.41 -25.45 20.58
C GLU A 93 20.18 -26.29 20.89
N GLU A 94 19.18 -25.74 21.60
CA GLU A 94 17.99 -26.51 22.02
C GLU A 94 16.93 -26.61 20.91
N HIS A 95 16.55 -25.47 20.34
CA HIS A 95 15.47 -25.30 19.36
C HIS A 95 15.98 -24.74 18.03
N ASN A 96 17.08 -25.34 17.53
CA ASN A 96 17.56 -25.04 16.20
C ASN A 96 16.56 -25.52 15.14
N MET A 97 16.07 -24.58 14.33
CA MET A 97 15.09 -24.86 13.27
C MET A 97 15.57 -25.95 12.29
N TRP A 98 16.86 -25.98 11.97
CA TRP A 98 17.42 -26.90 10.98
C TRP A 98 17.51 -28.35 11.47
N HIS A 99 17.51 -28.59 12.78
CA HIS A 99 17.46 -29.94 13.32
C HIS A 99 16.08 -30.60 13.16
N TYR A 100 15.05 -29.83 12.78
CA TYR A 100 13.68 -30.31 12.55
C TYR A 100 13.34 -30.43 11.05
N LEU A 101 14.30 -30.16 10.16
CA LEU A 101 14.21 -30.31 8.70
C LEU A 101 14.81 -31.64 8.26
#